data_AF-A0A485MTD6-F1
#
_entry.id   AF-A0A485MTD6-F1
#
_cell.length_a   1.000
_cell.length_b   1.000
_cell.length_c   1.000
_cell.angle_alpha   90.00
_cell.angle_beta   90.00
_cell.angle_gamma   90.00
#
_symmetry.space_group_name_H-M   'P 1'
#
loop_
_entity.id
_entity.type
_entity.pdbx_description
1 polymer ?
#
loop_
_entity_poly.entity_id
_entity_poly.type
_entity_poly.pdbx_seq_one_letter_code
_entity_poly.pdbx_strand_id
1 'polypeptide(L)'
;MRQIADRLFLFLIVGYLIRLPRGFRLTQDTVKIVGSSNFPVKVYVMLHQKSPHVLCVTQRLRNSELIDPSFQWHGPKGKIISENSTTQVTSTGSLIFQNFEEGMSGVYTCFLEYKPTVEEIVKNLQLKYVIY
;
A
#
# COMPACT_ATOMS: atom_id res chain seq x y z
N MET A 1 18.23 -7.79 47.23
CA MET A 1 17.57 -6.69 47.98
C MET A 1 17.10 -5.68 46.93
N ARG A 2 15.77 -5.49 46.76
CA ARG A 2 14.97 -4.34 47.24
C ARG A 2 15.52 -2.98 46.73
N GLN A 3 14.86 -2.36 45.73
CA GLN A 3 13.84 -1.26 45.83
C GLN A 3 14.52 0.14 45.93
N ILE A 4 14.03 1.26 45.39
CA ILE A 4 12.79 1.72 44.68
C ILE A 4 13.29 2.59 43.46
N ALA A 5 12.63 2.95 42.35
CA ALA A 5 11.23 3.11 41.91
C ALA A 5 11.05 2.61 40.44
N ASP A 6 9.93 2.66 39.70
CA ASP A 6 8.67 3.43 39.70
C ASP A 6 8.67 4.87 39.15
N ARG A 7 8.22 5.03 37.89
CA ARG A 7 7.62 6.25 37.34
C ARG A 7 6.39 5.91 36.51
N LEU A 8 5.21 6.20 37.06
CA LEU A 8 3.94 6.10 36.36
C LEU A 8 3.90 7.10 35.19
N PHE A 9 3.36 6.67 34.05
CA PHE A 9 2.82 7.58 33.04
C PHE A 9 1.33 7.28 32.85
N LEU A 10 0.52 7.83 33.76
CA LEU A 10 -0.94 7.73 33.72
C LEU A 10 -1.48 8.62 32.61
N PHE A 11 -1.98 8.01 31.53
CA PHE A 11 -2.96 8.66 30.65
C PHE A 11 -4.30 7.94 30.82
N LEU A 12 -5.24 8.62 31.47
CA LEU A 12 -6.57 8.10 31.79
C LEU A 12 -7.51 8.30 30.60
N ILE A 13 -7.80 7.21 29.86
CA ILE A 13 -8.91 7.18 28.91
C ILE A 13 -9.75 5.91 29.16
N VAL A 14 -10.87 6.11 29.84
CA VAL A 14 -12.07 5.25 29.96
C VAL A 14 -11.90 3.72 29.78
N GLY A 15 -11.87 3.02 30.91
CA GLY A 15 -12.67 1.80 31.12
C GLY A 15 -12.17 0.45 30.60
N TYR A 16 -11.42 0.36 29.50
CA TYR A 16 -11.02 -0.93 28.91
C TYR A 16 -9.53 -1.27 29.13
N LEU A 17 -9.26 -2.10 30.14
CA LEU A 17 -7.95 -2.74 30.34
C LEU A 17 -7.71 -3.87 29.34
N ILE A 18 -7.40 -3.52 28.09
CA ILE A 18 -6.92 -4.46 27.08
C ILE A 18 -5.54 -4.98 27.51
N ARG A 19 -5.51 -6.14 28.16
CA ARG A 19 -4.25 -6.83 28.52
C ARG A 19 -3.59 -7.39 27.27
N LEU A 20 -2.80 -6.56 26.60
CA LEU A 20 -1.91 -6.99 25.52
C LEU A 20 -0.98 -8.11 26.04
N PRO A 21 -0.94 -9.29 25.40
CA PRO A 21 -0.10 -10.39 25.86
C PRO A 21 1.38 -10.03 25.66
N ARG A 22 2.25 -10.49 26.59
CA ARG A 22 3.71 -10.25 26.54
C ARG A 22 4.43 -10.89 25.34
N GLY A 23 3.69 -11.60 24.49
CA GLY A 23 4.14 -12.15 23.21
C GLY A 23 3.50 -11.49 21.98
N PHE A 24 2.88 -10.31 22.10
CA PHE A 24 2.34 -9.57 20.94
C PHE A 24 3.47 -8.98 20.08
N ARG A 25 4.21 -9.86 19.41
CA ARG A 25 5.05 -9.50 18.28
C ARG A 25 4.11 -9.07 17.16
N LEU A 26 3.99 -7.76 16.95
CA LEU A 26 3.31 -7.22 15.78
C LEU A 26 4.04 -7.78 14.55
N THR A 27 3.42 -8.75 13.86
CA THR A 27 3.83 -9.08 12.49
C THR A 27 3.63 -7.81 11.69
N GLN A 28 4.72 -7.27 11.13
CA GLN A 28 4.67 -6.04 10.35
C GLN A 28 4.14 -6.36 8.96
N ASP A 29 2.90 -6.87 8.92
CA ASP A 29 2.17 -7.23 7.73
C ASP A 29 2.03 -5.97 6.88
N THR A 30 2.76 -5.92 5.76
CA THR A 30 2.89 -4.67 5.00
C THR A 30 1.53 -4.24 4.48
N VAL A 31 1.08 -3.07 4.94
CA VAL A 31 -0.26 -2.54 4.62
C VAL A 31 -0.43 -2.48 3.10
N LYS A 32 -1.51 -3.08 2.60
CA LYS A 32 -1.80 -3.19 1.16
C LYS A 32 -2.99 -2.31 0.80
N ILE A 33 -2.76 -1.23 0.06
CA ILE A 33 -3.78 -0.25 -0.35
C ILE A 33 -4.40 -0.68 -1.69
N VAL A 34 -5.74 -0.61 -1.81
CA VAL A 34 -6.48 -0.84 -3.07
C VAL A 34 -6.87 0.47 -3.74
N GLY A 35 -7.14 0.38 -5.04
CA GLY A 35 -7.66 1.48 -5.84
C GLY A 35 -9.19 1.55 -5.86
N SER A 36 -9.68 2.69 -6.33
CA SER A 36 -11.08 2.92 -6.67
C SER A 36 -11.17 3.27 -8.16
N SER A 37 -12.14 2.69 -8.85
CA SER A 37 -12.51 3.06 -10.23
C SER A 37 -13.21 4.42 -10.32
N ASN A 38 -13.71 4.95 -9.20
CA ASN A 38 -14.63 6.08 -9.15
C ASN A 38 -13.95 7.39 -8.71
N PHE A 39 -12.82 7.30 -8.00
CA PHE A 39 -12.09 8.46 -7.49
C PHE A 39 -10.61 8.13 -7.24
N PRO A 40 -9.68 9.09 -7.38
CA PRO A 40 -8.28 8.87 -7.01
C PRO A 40 -8.14 8.57 -5.51
N VAL A 41 -7.40 7.53 -5.16
CA VAL A 41 -7.16 7.15 -3.76
C VAL A 41 -5.98 7.97 -3.21
N LYS A 42 -6.19 8.66 -2.09
CA LYS A 42 -5.11 9.38 -1.39
C LYS A 42 -4.26 8.37 -0.59
N VAL A 43 -2.95 8.48 -0.73
CA VAL A 43 -1.96 7.66 0.00
C VAL A 43 -1.02 8.62 0.72
N TYR A 44 -0.72 8.34 1.98
CA TYR A 44 0.23 9.08 2.79
C TYR A 44 1.41 8.16 3.12
N VAL A 45 2.62 8.58 2.80
CA VAL A 45 3.86 7.82 2.96
C VAL A 45 4.80 8.55 3.90
N MET A 46 5.47 7.83 4.80
CA MET A 46 6.48 8.44 5.67
C MET A 46 7.77 8.69 4.86
N LEU A 47 8.28 9.93 4.92
CA LEU A 47 9.55 10.30 4.31
C LEU A 47 10.69 9.41 4.82
N HIS A 48 11.60 9.04 3.91
CA HIS A 48 12.74 8.16 4.17
C HIS A 48 12.39 6.80 4.80
N GLN A 49 11.17 6.32 4.57
CA GLN A 49 10.71 4.98 4.97
C GLN A 49 10.21 4.18 3.77
N LYS A 50 10.10 2.87 3.97
CA LYS A 50 9.45 1.96 3.02
C LYS A 50 7.93 2.17 3.06
N SER A 51 7.30 2.31 1.89
CA SER A 51 5.87 2.56 1.79
C SER A 51 5.01 1.32 2.07
N PRO A 52 3.71 1.51 2.39
CA PRO A 52 2.67 0.52 2.10
C PRO A 52 2.76 0.04 0.64
N HIS A 53 2.29 -1.18 0.37
CA HIS A 53 2.17 -1.69 -1.01
C HIS A 53 0.91 -1.08 -1.63
N VAL A 54 1.06 -0.29 -2.69
CA VAL A 54 -0.08 0.26 -3.45
C VAL A 54 -0.41 -0.70 -4.58
N LEU A 55 -1.56 -1.39 -4.52
CA LEU A 55 -1.90 -2.45 -5.47
C LEU A 55 -2.55 -1.89 -6.74
N CYS A 56 -2.27 -2.48 -7.90
CA CYS A 56 -2.96 -2.15 -9.15
C CYS A 56 -4.34 -2.85 -9.31
N VAL A 57 -5.11 -2.98 -8.22
CA VAL A 57 -6.45 -3.62 -8.23
C VAL A 57 -7.46 -2.89 -7.36
N THR A 58 -8.74 -2.99 -7.71
CA THR A 58 -9.85 -2.64 -6.80
C THR A 58 -10.04 -3.72 -5.74
N GLN A 59 -10.78 -3.41 -4.67
CA GLN A 59 -11.12 -4.38 -3.62
C GLN A 59 -11.88 -5.62 -4.14
N ARG A 60 -12.64 -5.49 -5.24
CA ARG A 60 -13.32 -6.63 -5.89
C ARG A 60 -12.32 -7.53 -6.61
N LEU A 61 -11.47 -6.96 -7.46
CA LEU A 61 -10.50 -7.74 -8.25
C LEU A 61 -9.39 -8.36 -7.40
N ARG A 62 -9.01 -7.74 -6.27
CA ARG A 62 -8.10 -8.35 -5.27
C ARG A 62 -8.54 -9.76 -4.85
N ASN A 63 -9.85 -9.97 -4.76
CA ASN A 63 -10.47 -11.20 -4.26
C ASN A 63 -11.06 -12.05 -5.39
N SER A 64 -10.66 -11.79 -6.64
CA SER A 64 -11.08 -12.52 -7.84
C SER A 64 -9.85 -13.18 -8.47
N GLU A 65 -10.02 -14.35 -9.09
CA GLU A 65 -9.00 -14.90 -9.98
C GLU A 65 -8.94 -14.06 -11.26
N LEU A 66 -7.72 -13.77 -11.74
CA LEU A 66 -7.48 -12.97 -12.94
C LEU A 66 -6.51 -13.76 -13.83
N ILE A 67 -6.86 -13.94 -15.09
CA ILE A 67 -6.03 -14.64 -16.07
C ILE A 67 -5.13 -13.63 -16.77
N ASP A 68 -3.85 -13.98 -16.91
CA ASP A 68 -2.77 -13.23 -17.55
C ASP A 68 -2.70 -11.72 -17.16
N PRO A 69 -2.73 -11.34 -15.86
CA PRO A 69 -2.76 -9.94 -15.45
C PRO A 69 -1.43 -9.23 -15.74
N SER A 70 -1.48 -8.21 -16.61
CA SER A 70 -0.37 -7.33 -16.95
C SER A 70 -0.53 -5.97 -16.28
N PHE A 71 0.57 -5.38 -15.81
CA PHE A 71 0.57 -4.18 -14.99
C PHE A 71 1.57 -3.13 -15.50
N GLN A 72 1.13 -1.89 -15.67
CA GLN A 72 2.00 -0.76 -16.02
C GLN A 72 1.74 0.43 -15.10
N TRP A 73 2.81 0.97 -14.48
CA TRP A 73 2.74 2.15 -13.62
C TRP A 73 3.35 3.38 -14.28
N HIS A 74 2.65 4.50 -14.16
CA HIS A 74 3.11 5.84 -14.51
C HIS A 74 3.14 6.71 -13.25
N GLY A 75 4.27 7.38 -13.01
CA GLY A 75 4.45 8.33 -11.93
C GLY A 75 4.03 9.76 -12.30
N PRO A 76 4.36 10.73 -11.44
CA PRO A 76 4.10 12.15 -11.67
C PRO A 76 4.62 12.62 -13.03
N LYS A 77 3.85 13.53 -13.66
CA LYS A 77 4.10 14.02 -15.04
C LYS A 77 4.02 12.93 -16.12
N GLY A 78 3.41 11.78 -15.82
CA GLY A 78 3.08 10.72 -16.79
C GLY A 78 4.24 9.80 -17.18
N LYS A 79 5.41 9.93 -16.54
CA LYS A 79 6.58 9.08 -16.82
C LYS A 79 6.30 7.63 -16.43
N ILE A 80 6.61 6.67 -17.31
CA ILE A 80 6.61 5.24 -16.98
C ILE A 80 7.62 5.01 -15.84
N ILE A 81 7.23 4.20 -14.85
CA ILE A 81 8.12 3.82 -13.75
C ILE A 81 8.99 2.63 -14.20
N SER A 82 10.27 2.90 -14.44
CA SER A 82 11.31 1.86 -14.44
C SER A 82 11.73 1.55 -13.01
N GLU A 83 11.97 0.28 -12.69
CA GLU A 83 12.51 -0.11 -11.39
C GLU A 83 13.87 0.55 -11.12
N ASN A 84 14.10 0.97 -9.88
CA ASN A 84 15.36 1.58 -9.43
C ASN A 84 15.57 1.35 -7.92
N SER A 85 16.58 1.97 -7.33
CA SER A 85 16.91 1.81 -5.91
C SER A 85 15.86 2.38 -4.93
N THR A 86 15.02 3.33 -5.35
CA THR A 86 13.99 3.95 -4.49
C THR A 86 12.58 3.43 -4.76
N THR A 87 12.32 2.85 -5.95
CA THR A 87 10.97 2.49 -6.43
C THR A 87 10.97 1.13 -7.11
N GLN A 88 10.05 0.26 -6.70
CA GLN A 88 9.88 -1.13 -7.16
C GLN A 88 8.44 -1.37 -7.64
N VAL A 89 8.27 -2.20 -8.67
CA VAL A 89 6.96 -2.72 -9.11
C VAL A 89 6.99 -4.24 -9.04
N THR A 90 6.25 -4.83 -8.10
CA THR A 90 6.23 -6.29 -7.96
C THR A 90 5.61 -6.98 -9.17
N SER A 91 5.94 -8.25 -9.39
CA SER A 91 5.25 -9.12 -10.36
C SER A 91 3.73 -9.21 -10.14
N THR A 92 3.25 -8.91 -8.93
CA THR A 92 1.83 -8.77 -8.56
C THR A 92 1.28 -7.34 -8.75
N GLY A 93 1.94 -6.51 -9.55
CA GLY A 93 1.50 -5.15 -9.89
C GLY A 93 1.51 -4.15 -8.75
N SER A 94 2.23 -4.42 -7.65
CA SER A 94 2.25 -3.53 -6.48
C SER A 94 3.38 -2.52 -6.59
N LEU A 95 3.06 -1.23 -6.54
CA LEU A 95 4.05 -0.16 -6.41
C LEU A 95 4.51 -0.06 -4.95
N ILE A 96 5.84 0.00 -4.76
CA ILE A 96 6.49 0.15 -3.45
C ILE A 96 7.62 1.17 -3.57
N PHE A 97 7.67 2.13 -2.66
CA PHE A 97 8.84 2.98 -2.45
C PHE A 97 9.68 2.41 -1.31
N GLN A 98 10.99 2.27 -1.49
CA GLN A 98 11.93 1.82 -0.45
C GLN A 98 12.44 3.00 0.40
N ASN A 99 12.59 4.16 -0.23
CA ASN A 99 12.94 5.46 0.37
C ASN A 99 12.10 6.51 -0.36
N PHE A 100 11.02 6.98 0.27
CA PHE A 100 10.14 8.01 -0.30
C PHE A 100 10.62 9.42 0.06
N GLU A 101 10.59 10.33 -0.91
CA GLU A 101 11.06 11.71 -0.79
C GLU A 101 9.97 12.69 -1.27
N GLU A 102 9.91 13.90 -0.73
CA GLU A 102 8.86 14.89 -1.05
C GLU A 102 8.75 15.19 -2.56
N GLY A 103 9.86 15.19 -3.28
CA GLY A 103 9.89 15.36 -4.75
C GLY A 103 9.27 14.21 -5.55
N MET A 104 8.92 13.09 -4.91
CA MET A 104 8.21 11.96 -5.49
C MET A 104 6.69 12.12 -5.37
N SER A 105 6.18 13.01 -4.51
CA SER A 105 4.74 13.20 -4.30
C SER A 105 4.01 13.68 -5.56
N GLY A 106 2.75 13.26 -5.72
CA GLY A 106 1.91 13.64 -6.87
C GLY A 106 0.95 12.54 -7.32
N VAL A 107 0.49 12.67 -8.57
CA VAL A 107 -0.47 11.72 -9.17
C VAL A 107 0.27 10.54 -9.79
N TYR A 108 -0.01 9.35 -9.28
CA TYR A 108 0.40 8.06 -9.84
C TYR A 108 -0.80 7.40 -10.52
N THR A 109 -0.55 6.74 -11.64
CA THR A 109 -1.56 6.01 -12.42
C THR A 109 -1.08 4.59 -12.64
N CYS A 110 -1.95 3.60 -12.43
CA CYS A 110 -1.71 2.24 -12.87
C CYS A 110 -2.71 1.84 -13.95
N PHE A 111 -2.24 1.02 -14.88
CA PHE A 111 -3.01 0.32 -15.89
C PHE A 111 -2.89 -1.18 -15.62
N LEU A 112 -4.04 -1.86 -15.47
CA LEU A 112 -4.17 -3.31 -15.37
C LEU A 112 -4.90 -3.80 -16.62
N GLU A 113 -4.25 -4.69 -17.37
CA GLU A 113 -4.87 -5.47 -18.44
C GLU A 113 -5.03 -6.93 -17.96
N TYR A 114 -6.22 -7.52 -18.11
CA TYR A 114 -6.51 -8.87 -17.60
C TYR A 114 -7.67 -9.54 -18.35
N LYS A 115 -7.75 -10.88 -18.29
CA LYS A 115 -8.96 -11.62 -18.64
C LYS A 115 -9.70 -12.05 -17.34
N PRO A 116 -11.02 -11.83 -17.21
CA PRO A 116 -11.77 -12.31 -16.04
C PRO A 116 -12.05 -13.81 -16.07
N THR A 117 -12.21 -14.39 -17.26
CA THR A 117 -12.42 -15.83 -17.52
C THR A 117 -11.75 -16.20 -18.84
N VAL A 118 -11.60 -17.50 -19.14
CA VAL A 118 -10.92 -18.00 -20.36
C VAL A 118 -11.63 -17.54 -21.65
N GLU A 119 -12.95 -17.43 -21.59
CA GLU A 119 -13.83 -17.12 -22.73
C GLU A 119 -14.08 -15.61 -22.91
N GLU A 120 -13.83 -14.80 -21.88
CA GLU A 120 -14.04 -13.35 -21.94
C GLU A 120 -12.90 -12.59 -22.62
N ILE A 121 -13.27 -11.52 -23.31
CA ILE A 121 -12.31 -10.57 -23.87
C ILE A 121 -11.45 -9.91 -22.78
N VAL A 122 -10.25 -9.52 -23.19
CA VAL A 122 -9.31 -8.73 -22.37
C VAL A 122 -9.98 -7.42 -21.92
N LYS A 123 -9.89 -7.12 -20.63
CA LYS A 123 -10.41 -5.90 -20.00
C LYS A 123 -9.27 -5.05 -19.47
N ASN A 124 -9.42 -3.75 -19.65
CA ASN A 124 -8.48 -2.74 -19.17
C ASN A 124 -9.09 -1.96 -18.00
N LEU A 125 -8.30 -1.74 -16.94
CA LEU A 125 -8.65 -0.96 -15.77
C LEU A 125 -7.56 0.08 -15.50
N GLN A 126 -7.95 1.36 -15.47
CA GLN A 126 -7.09 2.44 -15.02
C GLN A 126 -7.42 2.83 -13.57
N LEU A 127 -6.42 2.89 -12.71
CA LEU A 127 -6.52 3.35 -11.32
C LEU A 127 -5.63 4.56 -11.09
N LYS A 128 -6.09 5.51 -10.28
CA LYS A 128 -5.34 6.73 -9.95
C LYS A 128 -5.14 6.85 -8.44
N TYR A 129 -3.94 7.31 -8.07
CA TYR A 129 -3.52 7.55 -6.71
C TYR A 129 -2.95 8.96 -6.60
N VAL A 130 -3.17 9.61 -5.47
CA VAL A 130 -2.48 10.86 -5.12
C VAL A 130 -1.64 10.56 -3.89
N ILE A 131 -0.33 10.54 -4.07
CA ILE A 131 0.65 10.12 -3.06
C ILE A 131 1.30 11.36 -2.47
N TYR A 132 1.32 11.43 -1.14
CA TYR A 132 1.84 12.52 -0.32
C TYR A 132 2.87 12.00 0.67
#